data_AF-A0AAJ1S0Q4-F1
#
_entry.id   AF-A0AAJ1S0Q4-F1
#
_cell.length_a   1.000
_cell.length_b   1.000
_cell.length_c   1.000
_cell.angle_alpha   90.00
_cell.angle_beta   90.00
_cell.angle_gamma   90.00
#
_symmetry.space_group_name_H-M   'P 1'
#
loop_
_entity.id
_entity.type
_entity.pdbx_description
1 polymer ?
#
loop_
_entity_poly.entity_id
_entity_poly.type
_entity_poly.pdbx_seq_one_letter_code
_entity_poly.pdbx_strand_id
1 'polypeptide(L)'
;MTTSDGAARSSHALDDWHAIDSDIRSYLKLSEKWSAAAYSNAWDEAKREFSERFDPDNDDPQEYLYDFLNRMSYLWEVDYLWMLRAGALRDAVTAFEVYAEESAEEALRRFRAIGTGGVAHRLTPFVEKRLLSPSWRNLCRIHEALGSRLETGNVQYIRDLRHLLVHQRGELRTEELRRKFLAETGPRRGGPFDSRDIPLARARVLQMMDDLASVIRTCDAALSKQAIGAEAPTALLSLVGGKRPALTLVESRLGGPGA
;
A
#
# COMPACT_ATOMS: atom_id res chain seq x y z
N MET A 1 5.93 36.61 27.90
CA MET A 1 6.26 36.12 26.55
C MET A 1 5.61 34.76 26.39
N THR A 2 4.42 34.74 25.78
CA THR A 2 3.69 33.53 25.39
C THR A 2 4.29 33.02 24.09
N THR A 3 5.06 31.93 24.16
CA THR A 3 5.56 31.24 22.96
C THR A 3 4.39 30.60 22.23
N SER A 4 4.00 31.21 21.12
CA SER A 4 3.22 30.57 20.08
C SER A 4 4.07 29.49 19.45
N ASP A 5 3.86 28.24 19.84
CA ASP A 5 4.33 27.07 19.06
C ASP A 5 3.30 25.96 19.20
N GLY A 6 2.09 26.28 18.73
CA GLY A 6 1.01 25.31 18.48
C GLY A 6 1.05 24.79 17.04
N ALA A 7 2.23 24.66 16.43
CA ALA A 7 2.35 23.93 15.18
C ALA A 7 1.99 22.47 15.47
N ALA A 8 0.87 22.01 14.90
CA ALA A 8 0.50 20.60 14.95
C ALA A 8 1.68 19.78 14.42
N ARG A 9 2.41 19.14 15.33
CA ARG A 9 3.59 18.34 14.99
C ARG A 9 3.10 17.09 14.27
N SER A 10 3.57 16.87 13.02
CA SER A 10 3.32 15.65 12.27
C SER A 10 3.75 14.42 13.07
N SER A 11 3.06 13.28 12.89
CA SER A 11 3.51 12.00 13.45
C SER A 11 4.79 11.52 12.76
N HIS A 12 5.59 10.71 13.47
CA HIS A 12 6.76 10.08 12.83
C HIS A 12 6.30 9.11 11.73
N ALA A 13 5.21 8.37 11.97
CA ALA A 13 4.56 7.54 10.97
C ALA A 13 4.23 8.28 9.65
N LEU A 14 3.78 9.55 9.73
CA LEU A 14 3.51 10.35 8.53
C LEU A 14 4.79 10.67 7.75
N ASP A 15 5.87 11.02 8.45
CA ASP A 15 7.17 11.31 7.84
C ASP A 15 7.74 10.06 7.14
N ASP A 16 7.65 8.89 7.79
CA ASP A 16 8.09 7.60 7.24
C ASP A 16 7.24 7.20 6.02
N TRP A 17 5.92 7.39 6.07
CA TRP A 17 5.04 7.19 4.92
C TRP A 17 5.46 8.07 3.73
N HIS A 18 5.78 9.35 3.95
CA HIS A 18 6.18 10.25 2.88
C HIS A 18 7.46 9.79 2.16
N ALA A 19 8.45 9.29 2.92
CA ALA A 19 9.66 8.72 2.36
C ALA A 19 9.33 7.48 1.49
N ILE A 20 8.56 6.54 2.05
CA ILE A 20 8.22 5.28 1.35
C ILE A 20 7.36 5.54 0.10
N ASP A 21 6.32 6.39 0.17
CA ASP A 21 5.49 6.75 -0.98
C ASP A 21 6.33 7.41 -2.09
N SER A 22 7.27 8.29 -1.73
CA SER A 22 8.21 8.90 -2.68
C SER A 22 9.10 7.87 -3.36
N ASP A 23 9.62 6.90 -2.60
CA ASP A 23 10.46 5.83 -3.13
C ASP A 23 9.68 4.92 -4.09
N ILE A 24 8.46 4.51 -3.74
CA ILE A 24 7.60 3.68 -4.60
C ILE A 24 7.27 4.42 -5.90
N ARG A 25 6.92 5.71 -5.83
CA ARG A 25 6.65 6.53 -7.03
C ARG A 25 7.88 6.68 -7.91
N SER A 26 9.05 6.86 -7.30
CA SER A 26 10.32 6.97 -8.01
C SER A 26 10.69 5.65 -8.67
N TYR A 27 10.55 4.53 -7.95
CA TYR A 27 10.75 3.18 -8.48
C TYR A 27 9.85 2.91 -9.70
N LEU A 28 8.55 3.22 -9.61
CA LEU A 28 7.63 3.06 -10.73
C LEU A 28 8.05 3.92 -11.93
N LYS A 29 8.30 5.22 -11.71
CA LYS A 29 8.67 6.17 -12.76
C LYS A 29 9.99 5.80 -13.46
N LEU A 30 11.02 5.49 -12.68
CA LEU A 30 12.35 5.18 -13.22
C LEU A 30 12.37 3.83 -13.92
N SER A 31 11.75 2.80 -13.32
CA SER A 31 11.68 1.46 -13.93
C SER A 31 10.93 1.48 -15.26
N GLU A 32 9.79 2.19 -15.36
CA GLU A 32 9.08 2.33 -16.64
C GLU A 32 9.93 3.04 -17.71
N LYS A 33 10.67 4.09 -17.33
CA LYS A 33 11.55 4.81 -18.25
C LYS A 33 12.68 3.92 -18.75
N TRP A 34 13.34 3.20 -17.84
CA TRP A 34 14.46 2.33 -18.18
C TRP A 34 14.01 1.11 -18.97
N SER A 35 12.87 0.51 -18.62
CA SER A 35 12.35 -0.62 -19.38
C SER A 35 11.97 -0.20 -20.80
N ALA A 36 11.27 0.93 -20.99
CA ALA A 36 10.91 1.40 -22.33
C ALA A 36 12.15 1.60 -23.23
N ALA A 37 13.22 2.17 -22.68
CA ALA A 37 14.50 2.29 -23.39
C ALA A 37 15.13 0.93 -23.70
N ALA A 38 15.13 0.00 -22.75
CA ALA A 38 15.67 -1.34 -22.95
C ALA A 38 14.91 -2.13 -24.03
N TYR A 39 13.57 -2.10 -24.00
CA TYR A 39 12.73 -2.76 -25.01
C TYR A 39 12.92 -2.14 -26.40
N SER A 40 12.99 -0.81 -26.51
CA SER A 40 13.27 -0.12 -27.78
C SER A 40 14.65 -0.52 -28.33
N ASN A 41 15.68 -0.51 -27.49
CA ASN A 41 17.03 -0.87 -27.91
C ASN A 41 17.10 -2.34 -28.36
N ALA A 42 16.51 -3.26 -27.59
CA ALA A 42 16.49 -4.68 -27.95
C ALA A 42 15.76 -4.93 -29.27
N TRP A 43 14.67 -4.20 -29.51
CA TRP A 43 13.92 -4.26 -30.76
C TRP A 43 14.74 -3.75 -31.94
N ASP A 44 15.36 -2.58 -31.81
CA ASP A 44 16.18 -1.97 -32.87
C ASP A 44 17.43 -2.81 -33.19
N GLU A 45 18.07 -3.39 -32.17
CA GLU A 45 19.20 -4.31 -32.34
C GLU A 45 18.79 -5.59 -33.07
N ALA A 46 17.70 -6.24 -32.64
CA ALA A 46 17.20 -7.45 -33.29
C ALA A 46 16.84 -7.19 -34.76
N LYS A 47 16.17 -6.07 -35.03
CA LYS A 47 15.82 -5.67 -36.40
C LYS A 47 17.05 -5.37 -37.25
N ARG A 48 18.04 -4.67 -36.69
CA ARG A 48 19.30 -4.37 -37.39
C ARG A 48 20.06 -5.65 -37.75
N GLU A 49 20.30 -6.51 -36.76
CA GLU A 49 21.02 -7.78 -36.96
C GLU A 49 20.31 -8.68 -37.97
N PHE A 50 18.98 -8.77 -37.89
CA PHE A 50 18.20 -9.50 -38.89
C PHE A 50 18.35 -8.90 -40.28
N SER A 51 18.26 -7.57 -40.41
CA SER A 51 18.39 -6.89 -41.71
C SER A 51 19.76 -7.09 -42.35
N GLU A 52 20.82 -7.24 -41.55
CA GLU A 52 22.19 -7.50 -42.04
C GLU A 52 22.37 -8.92 -42.58
N ARG A 53 21.59 -9.90 -42.08
CA ARG A 53 21.65 -11.31 -42.51
C ARG A 53 20.51 -11.76 -43.42
N PHE A 54 19.52 -10.90 -43.66
CA PHE A 54 18.25 -11.26 -44.30
C PHE A 54 18.44 -11.77 -45.73
N ASP A 55 17.91 -12.97 -46.00
CA ASP A 55 17.79 -13.56 -47.32
C ASP A 55 16.31 -13.63 -47.74
N PRO A 56 15.86 -12.84 -48.74
CA PRO A 56 14.46 -12.83 -49.15
C PRO A 56 13.96 -14.16 -49.72
N ASP A 57 14.86 -15.05 -50.15
CA ASP A 57 14.48 -16.36 -50.70
C ASP A 57 14.32 -17.43 -49.60
N ASN A 58 14.89 -17.21 -48.41
CA ASN A 58 14.98 -18.23 -47.35
C ASN A 58 14.38 -17.80 -46.00
N ASP A 59 14.33 -16.50 -45.69
CA ASP A 59 13.95 -15.99 -44.36
C ASP A 59 12.54 -15.40 -44.34
N ASP A 60 11.82 -15.57 -43.23
CA ASP A 60 10.57 -14.83 -42.97
C ASP A 60 10.89 -13.39 -42.51
N PRO A 61 10.33 -12.33 -43.14
CA PRO A 61 10.54 -10.93 -42.74
C PRO A 61 10.26 -10.59 -41.27
N GLN A 62 9.57 -11.46 -40.52
CA GLN A 62 9.26 -11.31 -39.10
C GLN A 62 10.18 -12.10 -38.17
N GLU A 63 11.19 -12.82 -38.67
CA GLU A 63 12.10 -13.63 -37.85
C GLU A 63 12.83 -12.83 -36.77
N TYR A 64 13.10 -11.53 -37.00
CA TYR A 64 13.69 -10.64 -36.00
C TYR A 64 12.87 -10.58 -34.69
N LEU A 65 11.58 -10.92 -34.75
CA LEU A 65 10.71 -11.00 -33.56
C LEU A 65 11.19 -12.09 -32.59
N TYR A 66 11.67 -13.23 -33.10
CA TYR A 66 12.22 -14.30 -32.26
C TYR A 66 13.54 -13.86 -31.61
N ASP A 67 14.40 -13.18 -32.37
CA ASP A 67 15.66 -12.63 -31.84
C ASP A 67 15.39 -11.59 -30.73
N PHE A 68 14.41 -10.72 -30.94
CA PHE A 68 13.92 -9.79 -29.92
C PHE A 68 13.38 -10.53 -28.69
N LEU A 69 12.49 -11.52 -28.87
CA LEU A 69 11.90 -12.26 -27.75
C LEU A 69 12.94 -13.04 -26.96
N ASN A 70 13.91 -13.66 -27.61
CA ASN A 70 15.03 -14.33 -26.94
C ASN A 70 15.82 -13.34 -26.07
N ARG A 71 16.12 -12.14 -26.58
CA ARG A 71 16.81 -11.07 -25.80
C ARG A 71 16.02 -10.65 -24.56
N MET A 72 14.69 -10.58 -24.69
CA MET A 72 13.81 -10.22 -23.58
C MET A 72 13.36 -11.42 -22.73
N SER A 73 13.94 -12.62 -22.94
CA SER A 73 13.54 -13.85 -22.24
C SER A 73 12.03 -14.12 -22.33
N TYR A 74 11.44 -13.82 -23.49
CA TYR A 74 10.01 -13.94 -23.79
C TYR A 74 9.08 -13.11 -22.89
N LEU A 75 9.62 -12.15 -22.15
CA LEU A 75 8.83 -11.20 -21.39
C LEU A 75 8.46 -10.02 -22.30
N TRP A 76 7.17 -9.83 -22.57
CA TRP A 76 6.73 -8.66 -23.31
C TRP A 76 6.78 -7.41 -22.44
N GLU A 77 7.00 -6.25 -23.08
CA GLU A 77 7.03 -4.97 -22.38
C GLU A 77 5.77 -4.76 -21.54
N VAL A 78 4.62 -5.07 -22.12
CA VAL A 78 3.33 -4.88 -21.45
C VAL A 78 3.17 -5.80 -20.24
N ASP A 79 3.68 -7.04 -20.28
CA ASP A 79 3.70 -7.96 -19.13
C ASP A 79 4.61 -7.44 -18.02
N TYR A 80 5.80 -6.98 -18.41
CA TYR A 80 6.75 -6.37 -17.48
C TYR A 80 6.13 -5.15 -16.79
N LEU A 81 5.53 -4.23 -17.55
CA LEU A 81 4.91 -3.02 -17.02
C LEU A 81 3.72 -3.35 -16.11
N TRP A 82 2.94 -4.38 -16.44
CA TRP A 82 1.87 -4.87 -15.58
C TRP A 82 2.44 -5.39 -14.24
N MET A 83 3.48 -6.24 -14.28
CA MET A 83 4.12 -6.78 -13.08
C MET A 83 4.71 -5.69 -12.20
N LEU A 84 5.38 -4.70 -12.81
CA LEU A 84 5.96 -3.54 -12.16
C LEU A 84 4.90 -2.74 -11.40
N ARG A 85 3.79 -2.43 -12.07
CA ARG A 85 2.66 -1.68 -11.52
C ARG A 85 1.92 -2.44 -10.42
N ALA A 86 1.72 -3.74 -10.60
CA ALA A 86 1.17 -4.62 -9.58
C ALA A 86 2.08 -4.67 -8.35
N GLY A 87 3.41 -4.72 -8.55
CA GLY A 87 4.40 -4.61 -7.48
C GLY A 87 4.25 -3.31 -6.70
N ALA A 88 4.28 -2.18 -7.38
CA ALA A 88 4.18 -0.85 -6.76
C ALA A 88 2.88 -0.67 -5.96
N LEU A 89 1.73 -1.11 -6.50
CA LEU A 89 0.45 -1.01 -5.77
C LEU A 89 0.42 -1.90 -4.53
N ARG A 90 0.98 -3.12 -4.60
CA ARG A 90 1.06 -4.02 -3.45
C ARG A 90 1.89 -3.41 -2.32
N ASP A 91 3.03 -2.82 -2.69
CA ASP A 91 3.94 -2.17 -1.75
C ASP A 91 3.29 -0.94 -1.10
N ALA A 92 2.62 -0.10 -1.89
CA ALA A 92 1.89 1.07 -1.38
C ALA A 92 0.80 0.69 -0.37
N VAL A 93 0.07 -0.41 -0.59
CA VAL A 93 -0.92 -0.91 0.37
C VAL A 93 -0.27 -1.39 1.66
N THR A 94 0.86 -2.08 1.57
CA THR A 94 1.59 -2.54 2.75
C THR A 94 2.18 -1.37 3.53
N ALA A 95 2.76 -0.36 2.87
CA ALA A 95 3.21 0.86 3.51
C ALA A 95 2.05 1.61 4.21
N PHE A 96 0.84 1.58 3.63
CA PHE A 96 -0.35 2.19 4.24
C PHE A 96 -0.81 1.43 5.50
N GLU A 97 -0.70 0.10 5.49
CA GLU A 97 -0.97 -0.74 6.67
C GLU A 97 0.04 -0.50 7.79
N VAL A 98 1.33 -0.34 7.45
CA VAL A 98 2.39 0.01 8.40
C VAL A 98 2.13 1.38 9.03
N TYR A 99 1.82 2.40 8.21
CA TYR A 99 1.42 3.71 8.72
C TYR A 99 0.25 3.61 9.72
N ALA A 100 -0.79 2.82 9.40
CA ALA A 100 -1.94 2.65 10.27
C ALA A 100 -1.57 2.01 11.62
N GLU A 101 -0.64 1.06 11.63
CA GLU A 101 -0.13 0.46 12.85
C GLU A 101 0.69 1.46 13.69
N GLU A 102 1.69 2.09 13.08
CA GLU A 102 2.62 2.99 13.75
C GLU A 102 1.92 4.25 14.28
N SER A 103 1.05 4.86 13.47
CA SER A 103 0.30 6.05 13.88
C SER A 103 -0.69 5.76 15.02
N ALA A 104 -1.31 4.57 15.04
CA ALA A 104 -2.11 4.12 16.16
C ALA A 104 -1.27 3.94 17.42
N GLU A 105 -0.09 3.30 17.33
CA GLU A 105 0.81 3.15 18.48
C GLU A 105 1.27 4.50 19.04
N GLU A 106 1.69 5.42 18.16
CA GLU A 106 2.11 6.76 18.56
C GLU A 106 1.00 7.51 19.30
N ALA A 107 -0.23 7.46 18.79
CA ALA A 107 -1.37 8.08 19.44
C ALA A 107 -1.67 7.43 20.80
N LEU A 108 -1.70 6.10 20.87
CA LEU A 108 -2.01 5.37 22.11
C LEU A 108 -0.96 5.59 23.21
N ARG A 109 0.31 5.78 22.86
CA ARG A 109 1.40 6.09 23.82
C ARG A 109 1.17 7.39 24.59
N ARG A 110 0.33 8.30 24.08
CA ARG A 110 -0.01 9.58 24.73
C ARG A 110 -1.07 9.44 25.82
N PHE A 111 -1.90 8.40 25.74
CA PHE A 111 -2.98 8.18 26.70
C PHE A 111 -2.54 7.28 27.85
N ARG A 112 -3.22 7.45 29.00
CA ARG A 112 -3.13 6.52 30.14
C ARG A 112 -4.53 6.07 30.51
N ALA A 113 -4.65 4.80 30.88
CA ALA A 113 -5.85 4.24 31.48
C ALA A 113 -5.57 3.95 32.95
N ILE A 114 -6.44 4.41 33.85
CA ILE A 114 -6.33 4.12 35.28
C ILE A 114 -7.04 2.80 35.54
N GLY A 115 -6.29 1.78 35.95
CA GLY A 115 -6.81 0.46 36.31
C GLY A 115 -7.48 0.44 37.67
N THR A 116 -8.12 -0.69 37.99
CA THR A 116 -8.62 -0.99 39.34
C THR A 116 -7.45 -1.01 40.33
N GLY A 117 -7.40 -0.04 41.24
CA GLY A 117 -6.29 0.14 42.19
C GLY A 117 -5.41 1.38 41.92
N GLY A 118 -5.78 2.23 40.96
CA GLY A 118 -5.08 3.50 40.70
C GLY A 118 -3.79 3.36 39.89
N VAL A 119 -3.46 2.15 39.42
CA VAL A 119 -2.28 1.89 38.59
C VAL A 119 -2.50 2.43 37.18
N ALA A 120 -1.54 3.21 36.68
CA ALA A 120 -1.59 3.72 35.32
C ALA A 120 -1.08 2.67 34.31
N HIS A 121 -1.92 2.33 33.34
CA HIS A 121 -1.59 1.45 32.23
C HIS A 121 -1.44 2.24 30.93
N ARG A 122 -0.55 1.75 30.06
CA ARG A 122 -0.47 2.17 28.66
C ARG A 122 -1.44 1.34 27.84
N LEU A 123 -2.05 1.98 26.85
CA LEU A 123 -2.84 1.30 25.84
C LEU A 123 -1.90 0.84 24.72
N THR A 124 -2.05 -0.41 24.30
CA THR A 124 -1.36 -0.95 23.12
C THR A 124 -2.35 -1.68 22.23
N PRO A 125 -2.16 -1.69 20.90
CA PRO A 125 -2.96 -2.54 20.02
C PRO A 125 -2.94 -4.00 20.45
N PHE A 126 -4.10 -4.67 20.38
CA PHE A 126 -4.18 -6.11 20.64
C PHE A 126 -3.64 -6.90 19.43
N VAL A 127 -2.62 -7.70 19.70
CA VAL A 127 -2.02 -8.65 18.74
C VAL A 127 -2.33 -10.07 19.20
N GLU A 128 -2.95 -10.87 18.32
CA GLU A 128 -3.22 -12.28 18.61
C GLU A 128 -1.91 -13.07 18.72
N LYS A 129 -1.87 -14.11 19.56
CA LYS A 129 -0.64 -14.88 19.87
C LYS A 129 0.13 -15.43 18.66
N ARG A 130 -0.50 -15.56 17.49
CA ARG A 130 0.09 -16.11 16.26
C ARG A 130 0.42 -15.04 15.22
N LEU A 131 0.17 -13.77 15.52
CA LEU A 131 0.39 -12.65 14.62
C LEU A 131 1.53 -11.78 15.16
N LEU A 132 2.20 -11.08 14.24
CA LEU A 132 3.23 -10.09 14.56
C LEU A 132 2.69 -8.66 14.62
N SER A 133 1.53 -8.43 13.99
CA SER A 133 0.87 -7.14 13.89
C SER A 133 -0.61 -7.24 14.26
N PRO A 134 -1.25 -6.14 14.69
CA PRO A 134 -2.69 -6.09 14.90
C PRO A 134 -3.45 -6.42 13.62
N SER A 135 -4.62 -7.06 13.74
CA SER A 135 -5.47 -7.27 12.56
C SER A 135 -5.94 -5.92 11.99
N TRP A 136 -6.12 -5.85 10.67
CA TRP A 136 -6.66 -4.66 10.00
C TRP A 136 -7.95 -4.15 10.65
N ARG A 137 -8.85 -5.08 10.99
CA ARG A 137 -10.11 -4.77 11.69
C ARG A 137 -9.88 -4.08 13.04
N ASN A 138 -8.85 -4.47 13.78
CA ASN A 138 -8.51 -3.82 15.04
C ASN A 138 -7.95 -2.42 14.80
N LEU A 139 -7.07 -2.24 13.80
CA LEU A 139 -6.56 -0.92 13.42
C LEU A 139 -7.70 0.04 13.04
N CYS A 140 -8.66 -0.40 12.21
CA CYS A 140 -9.84 0.40 11.87
C CYS A 140 -10.62 0.85 13.11
N ARG A 141 -10.88 -0.06 14.06
CA ARG A 141 -11.60 0.26 15.31
C ARG A 141 -10.84 1.26 16.18
N ILE A 142 -9.52 1.11 16.27
CA ILE A 142 -8.67 2.03 17.04
C ILE A 142 -8.70 3.42 16.40
N HIS A 143 -8.49 3.51 15.09
CA HIS A 143 -8.53 4.77 14.36
C HIS A 143 -9.89 5.47 14.46
N GLU A 144 -10.98 4.71 14.39
CA GLU A 144 -12.34 5.23 14.59
C GLU A 144 -12.55 5.78 15.99
N ALA A 145 -12.09 5.07 17.03
CA ALA A 145 -12.12 5.56 18.40
C ALA A 145 -11.22 6.79 18.63
N LEU A 146 -10.20 7.00 17.79
CA LEU A 146 -9.36 8.20 17.73
C LEU A 146 -9.96 9.30 16.83
N GLY A 147 -11.17 9.14 16.31
CA GLY A 147 -11.86 10.13 15.48
C GLY A 147 -11.36 10.22 14.04
N SER A 148 -10.70 9.17 13.54
CA SER A 148 -10.23 9.05 12.16
C SER A 148 -10.85 7.84 11.45
N ARG A 149 -10.73 7.75 10.13
CA ARG A 149 -11.31 6.64 9.37
C ARG A 149 -10.33 6.10 8.33
N LEU A 150 -9.77 4.93 8.60
CA LEU A 150 -8.90 4.21 7.67
C LEU A 150 -9.68 3.59 6.51
N GLU A 151 -10.80 2.94 6.81
CA GLU A 151 -11.54 2.13 5.83
C GLU A 151 -12.58 2.96 5.08
N THR A 152 -12.13 3.53 3.95
CA THR A 152 -12.99 4.16 2.95
C THR A 152 -13.32 3.18 1.83
N GLY A 153 -14.30 3.50 0.98
CA GLY A 153 -14.62 2.66 -0.19
C GLY A 153 -13.43 2.46 -1.13
N ASN A 154 -12.61 3.51 -1.33
CA ASN A 154 -11.40 3.43 -2.15
C ASN A 154 -10.34 2.55 -1.49
N VAL A 155 -10.09 2.69 -0.18
CA VAL A 155 -9.14 1.83 0.54
C VAL A 155 -9.57 0.37 0.49
N GLN A 156 -10.85 0.07 0.73
CA GLN A 156 -11.38 -1.29 0.63
C GLN A 156 -11.15 -1.87 -0.78
N TYR A 157 -11.49 -1.10 -1.80
CA TYR A 157 -11.29 -1.48 -3.19
C TYR A 157 -9.81 -1.79 -3.51
N ILE A 158 -8.91 -0.90 -3.10
CA ILE A 158 -7.47 -1.03 -3.35
C ILE A 158 -6.89 -2.23 -2.61
N ARG A 159 -7.30 -2.48 -1.36
CA ARG A 159 -6.89 -3.66 -0.58
C ARG A 159 -7.38 -4.96 -1.21
N ASP A 160 -8.62 -4.97 -1.70
CA ASP A 160 -9.19 -6.12 -2.40
C ASP A 160 -8.45 -6.38 -3.73
N LEU A 161 -8.08 -5.32 -4.44
CA LEU A 161 -7.25 -5.42 -5.64
C LEU A 161 -5.87 -5.99 -5.30
N ARG A 162 -5.21 -5.49 -4.24
CA ARG A 162 -3.93 -6.03 -3.75
C ARG A 162 -4.04 -7.53 -3.43
N HIS A 163 -5.13 -7.96 -2.79
CA HIS A 163 -5.37 -9.39 -2.54
C HIS A 163 -5.45 -10.19 -3.85
N LEU A 164 -6.20 -9.70 -4.83
CA LEU A 164 -6.31 -10.33 -6.15
C LEU A 164 -4.95 -10.41 -6.88
N LEU A 165 -4.17 -9.32 -6.86
CA LEU A 165 -2.85 -9.25 -7.50
C LEU A 165 -1.82 -10.18 -6.82
N VAL A 166 -1.88 -10.34 -5.50
CA VAL A 166 -0.98 -11.23 -4.75
C VAL A 166 -1.31 -12.71 -4.99
N HIS A 167 -2.59 -13.08 -4.92
CA HIS A 167 -2.97 -14.50 -4.84
C HIS A 167 -3.47 -15.10 -6.15
N GLN A 168 -3.89 -14.27 -7.11
CA GLN A 168 -4.46 -14.74 -8.37
C GLN A 168 -3.77 -14.13 -9.59
N ARG A 169 -2.63 -13.44 -9.39
CA ARG A 169 -1.90 -12.75 -10.48
C ARG A 169 -2.83 -11.83 -11.30
N GLY A 170 -3.87 -11.26 -10.68
CA GLY A 170 -4.84 -10.41 -11.38
C GLY A 170 -5.87 -11.12 -12.24
N GLU A 171 -5.92 -12.46 -12.24
CA GLU A 171 -6.87 -13.24 -13.04
C GLU A 171 -8.32 -13.11 -12.51
N LEU A 172 -9.23 -12.62 -13.35
CA LEU A 172 -10.65 -12.47 -13.02
C LEU A 172 -11.43 -13.76 -13.27
N ARG A 173 -11.23 -14.74 -12.37
CA ARG A 173 -11.77 -16.11 -12.50
C ARG A 173 -13.28 -16.23 -12.33
N THR A 174 -13.93 -15.28 -11.64
CA THR A 174 -15.38 -15.33 -11.35
C THR A 174 -16.10 -14.10 -11.92
N GLU A 175 -17.40 -14.25 -12.17
CA GLU A 175 -18.26 -13.14 -12.65
C GLU A 175 -18.37 -12.01 -11.61
N GLU A 176 -18.30 -12.35 -10.33
CA GLU A 176 -18.25 -11.37 -9.25
C GLU A 176 -16.98 -10.51 -9.31
N LEU A 177 -15.81 -11.13 -9.50
CA LEU A 177 -14.55 -10.41 -9.64
C LEU A 177 -14.56 -9.52 -10.89
N ARG A 178 -15.05 -10.02 -12.02
CA ARG A 178 -15.18 -9.24 -13.26
C ARG A 178 -16.06 -8.02 -13.06
N ARG A 179 -17.19 -8.17 -12.39
CA ARG A 179 -18.11 -7.06 -12.08
C ARG A 179 -17.46 -6.05 -11.13
N LYS A 180 -16.76 -6.53 -10.11
CA LYS A 180 -16.08 -5.69 -9.10
C LYS A 180 -14.96 -4.85 -9.72
N PHE A 181 -14.17 -5.44 -10.61
CA PHE A 181 -13.01 -4.78 -11.26
C PHE A 181 -13.30 -4.33 -12.69
N LEU A 182 -14.58 -4.24 -13.09
CA LEU A 182 -15.00 -3.86 -14.45
C LEU A 182 -14.40 -2.52 -14.89
N ALA A 183 -14.33 -1.56 -13.96
CA ALA A 183 -13.75 -0.24 -14.22
C ALA A 183 -12.28 -0.30 -14.68
N GLU A 184 -11.56 -1.34 -14.28
CA GLU A 184 -10.17 -1.54 -14.63
C GLU A 184 -10.04 -2.26 -15.98
N THR A 185 -11.00 -3.11 -16.37
CA THR A 185 -10.93 -4.00 -17.56
C THR A 185 -10.84 -3.31 -18.94
N GLY A 186 -11.00 -1.98 -19.01
CA GLY A 186 -10.78 -1.18 -20.22
C GLY A 186 -11.72 -1.51 -21.41
N PRO A 187 -11.88 -0.60 -22.38
CA PRO A 187 -12.76 -0.81 -23.54
C PRO A 187 -12.15 -1.69 -24.65
N ARG A 188 -10.84 -1.99 -24.60
CA ARG A 188 -10.15 -2.79 -25.60
C ARG A 188 -9.96 -4.23 -25.13
N ARG A 189 -10.85 -5.12 -25.57
CA ARG A 189 -10.49 -6.54 -25.76
C ARG A 189 -9.39 -6.59 -26.83
N GLY A 190 -8.24 -7.18 -26.53
CA GLY A 190 -7.24 -7.55 -27.55
C GLY A 190 -5.95 -6.72 -27.60
N GLY A 191 -5.20 -6.67 -26.49
CA GLY A 191 -3.74 -6.89 -26.59
C GLY A 191 -3.46 -8.40 -26.47
N PRO A 192 -2.20 -8.87 -26.41
CA PRO A 192 -1.90 -10.32 -26.24
C PRO A 192 -2.43 -10.94 -24.94
N PHE A 193 -3.06 -10.16 -24.05
CA PHE A 193 -3.73 -10.63 -22.85
C PHE A 193 -5.08 -11.28 -23.14
N ASP A 194 -5.34 -12.35 -22.38
CA ASP A 194 -6.69 -12.88 -22.20
C ASP A 194 -7.60 -11.75 -21.67
N SER A 195 -8.82 -11.71 -22.18
CA SER A 195 -9.94 -10.87 -21.74
C SER A 195 -10.27 -10.91 -20.24
N ARG A 196 -9.47 -11.62 -19.43
CA ARG A 196 -9.66 -11.94 -18.03
C ARG A 196 -8.66 -11.26 -17.09
N ASP A 197 -7.64 -10.57 -17.60
CA ASP A 197 -6.68 -9.87 -16.73
C ASP A 197 -7.09 -8.43 -16.46
N ILE A 198 -6.69 -7.89 -15.30
CA ILE A 198 -6.88 -6.48 -14.94
C ILE A 198 -5.84 -5.60 -15.64
N PRO A 199 -6.23 -4.64 -16.49
CA PRO A 199 -5.36 -3.56 -16.95
C PRO A 199 -4.93 -2.69 -15.77
N LEU A 200 -3.66 -2.74 -15.42
CA LEU A 200 -3.07 -1.81 -14.47
C LEU A 200 -2.42 -0.66 -15.25
N ALA A 201 -3.20 0.38 -15.53
CA ALA A 201 -2.69 1.60 -16.13
C ALA A 201 -1.90 2.42 -15.09
N ARG A 202 -0.77 3.00 -15.50
CA ARG A 202 0.08 3.84 -14.63
C ARG A 202 -0.71 4.95 -13.91
N ALA A 203 -1.50 5.71 -14.65
CA ALA A 203 -2.29 6.82 -14.09
C ALA A 203 -3.26 6.34 -13.02
N ARG A 204 -3.82 5.14 -13.21
CA ARG A 204 -4.77 4.55 -12.28
C ARG A 204 -4.10 4.04 -11.00
N VAL A 205 -2.92 3.44 -11.11
CA VAL A 205 -2.08 3.08 -9.95
C VAL A 205 -1.72 4.33 -9.13
N LEU A 206 -1.28 5.40 -9.79
CA LEU A 206 -0.96 6.66 -9.11
C LEU A 206 -2.18 7.27 -8.41
N GLN A 207 -3.36 7.24 -9.06
CA GLN A 207 -4.60 7.68 -8.42
C GLN A 207 -4.92 6.87 -7.16
N MET A 208 -4.74 5.54 -7.20
CA MET A 208 -4.94 4.70 -6.01
C MET A 208 -3.95 5.05 -4.90
N MET A 209 -2.69 5.32 -5.22
CA MET A 209 -1.71 5.80 -4.24
C MET A 209 -2.10 7.16 -3.65
N ASP A 210 -2.64 8.07 -4.46
CA ASP A 210 -3.15 9.37 -4.01
C ASP A 210 -4.37 9.22 -3.09
N ASP A 211 -5.25 8.25 -3.37
CA ASP A 211 -6.39 7.91 -2.52
C ASP A 211 -5.92 7.41 -1.13
N LEU A 212 -4.91 6.54 -1.08
CA LEU A 212 -4.29 6.09 0.18
C LEU A 212 -3.67 7.28 0.94
N ALA A 213 -2.87 8.10 0.25
CA ALA A 213 -2.24 9.28 0.85
C ALA A 213 -3.26 10.30 1.39
N SER A 214 -4.44 10.41 0.75
CA SER A 214 -5.52 11.28 1.23
C SER A 214 -6.13 10.80 2.54
N VAL A 215 -6.28 9.48 2.71
CA VAL A 215 -6.75 8.90 3.97
C VAL A 215 -5.72 9.14 5.08
N ILE A 216 -4.44 8.92 4.80
CA ILE A 216 -3.34 9.17 5.72
C ILE A 216 -3.34 10.62 6.22
N ARG A 217 -3.41 11.61 5.32
CA ARG A 217 -3.48 13.03 5.72
C ARG A 217 -4.67 13.33 6.63
N THR A 218 -5.81 12.72 6.35
CA THR A 218 -7.03 12.90 7.16
C THR A 218 -6.87 12.25 8.54
N CYS A 219 -6.30 11.04 8.59
CA CYS A 219 -6.01 10.34 9.82
C CYS A 219 -5.01 11.09 10.68
N ASP A 220 -3.87 11.50 10.13
CA ASP A 220 -2.83 12.22 10.87
C ASP A 220 -3.35 13.52 11.49
N ALA A 221 -4.12 14.30 10.72
CA ALA A 221 -4.74 15.52 11.21
C ALA A 221 -5.72 15.27 12.37
N ALA A 222 -6.45 14.14 12.36
CA ALA A 222 -7.34 13.76 13.45
C ALA A 222 -6.56 13.30 14.69
N LEU A 223 -5.52 12.48 14.50
CA LEU A 223 -4.65 12.00 15.58
C LEU A 223 -3.92 13.15 16.29
N SER A 224 -3.44 14.12 15.51
CA SER A 224 -2.78 15.32 16.03
C SER A 224 -3.70 16.18 16.92
N LYS A 225 -5.01 16.22 16.63
CA LYS A 225 -6.00 16.94 17.47
C LYS A 225 -6.27 16.22 18.80
N GLN A 226 -6.30 14.89 18.79
CA GLN A 226 -6.53 14.09 19.99
C GLN A 226 -5.32 14.06 20.95
N ALA A 227 -4.15 14.50 20.49
CA ALA A 227 -2.92 14.57 21.28
C ALA A 227 -2.98 15.57 22.45
N ILE A 228 -4.01 16.41 22.51
CA ILE A 228 -4.21 17.45 23.53
C ILE A 228 -5.13 16.89 24.63
N GLY A 229 -4.65 15.90 25.39
CA GLY A 229 -5.39 15.32 26.52
C GLY A 229 -4.66 14.14 27.17
N ALA A 230 -4.60 14.10 28.50
CA ALA A 230 -3.92 13.05 29.25
C ALA A 230 -4.78 11.79 29.47
N GLU A 231 -6.10 11.95 29.48
CA GLU A 231 -7.06 10.85 29.71
C GLU A 231 -7.48 10.20 28.39
N ALA A 232 -7.53 8.87 28.38
CA ALA A 232 -8.00 8.12 27.22
C ALA A 232 -9.49 8.41 26.93
N PRO A 233 -9.86 8.73 25.68
CA PRO A 233 -11.25 8.82 25.28
C PRO A 233 -12.05 7.56 25.67
N THR A 234 -13.29 7.73 26.13
CA THR A 234 -14.18 6.61 26.49
C THR A 234 -14.32 5.59 25.35
N ALA A 235 -14.29 6.05 24.10
CA ALA A 235 -14.29 5.19 22.92
C ALA A 235 -13.10 4.22 22.90
N LEU A 236 -11.89 4.64 23.27
CA LEU A 236 -10.73 3.76 23.37
C LEU A 236 -10.88 2.75 24.50
N LEU A 237 -11.35 3.18 25.68
CA LEU A 237 -11.52 2.28 26.83
C LEU A 237 -12.51 1.15 26.53
N SER A 238 -13.52 1.40 25.69
CA SER A 238 -14.46 0.37 25.22
C SER A 238 -13.80 -0.75 24.41
N LEU A 239 -12.59 -0.52 23.88
CA LEU A 239 -11.85 -1.48 23.05
C LEU A 239 -10.96 -2.44 23.86
N VAL A 240 -10.76 -2.20 25.15
CA VAL A 240 -9.94 -3.03 26.04
C VAL A 240 -10.68 -4.30 26.47
N GLY A 241 -12.02 -4.22 26.59
CA GLY A 241 -12.87 -5.30 27.10
C GLY A 241 -13.61 -6.11 26.04
N GLY A 242 -14.26 -7.20 26.47
CA GLY A 242 -15.18 -8.00 25.66
C GLY A 242 -14.57 -9.22 24.98
N LYS A 243 -15.37 -9.93 24.19
CA LYS A 243 -14.96 -11.18 23.50
C LYS A 243 -13.93 -10.96 22.38
N ARG A 244 -13.77 -9.72 21.91
CA ARG A 244 -12.88 -9.34 20.79
C ARG A 244 -12.23 -7.98 21.09
N PRO A 245 -11.25 -7.93 22.00
CA PRO A 245 -10.55 -6.69 22.30
C PRO A 245 -9.77 -6.22 21.08
N ALA A 246 -9.67 -4.89 20.91
CA ALA A 246 -8.75 -4.28 19.96
C ALA A 246 -7.56 -3.62 20.65
N LEU A 247 -7.63 -3.42 21.97
CA LEU A 247 -6.56 -2.87 22.80
C LEU A 247 -6.25 -3.80 23.98
N THR A 248 -5.04 -3.69 24.50
CA THR A 248 -4.60 -4.29 25.76
C THR A 248 -4.04 -3.22 26.69
N LEU A 249 -4.08 -3.52 27.99
CA LEU A 249 -3.45 -2.71 29.02
C LEU A 249 -2.10 -3.32 29.37
N VAL A 250 -1.04 -2.52 29.25
CA VAL A 250 0.29 -2.88 29.70
C VAL A 250 0.63 -1.99 30.90
N GLU A 251 1.00 -2.58 32.03
CA GLU A 251 1.46 -1.81 33.19
C GLU A 251 2.57 -0.85 32.77
N SER A 252 2.35 0.45 33.02
CA SER A 252 3.41 1.43 32.82
C SER A 252 4.39 1.24 33.97
N ARG A 253 5.49 0.51 33.74
CA ARG A 253 6.66 0.61 34.62
C ARG A 253 7.14 2.06 34.51
N LEU A 254 6.66 2.92 35.42
CA LEU A 254 7.29 4.22 35.65
C LEU A 254 8.74 3.89 35.94
N GLY A 255 9.65 4.41 35.11
CA GLY A 255 11.06 4.09 35.21
C GLY A 255 11.50 4.21 36.66
N GLY A 256 12.03 3.11 37.21
CA GLY A 256 12.92 3.26 38.35
C GLY A 256 14.03 4.24 37.94
N PRO A 257 14.51 5.10 38.85
CA PRO A 257 15.63 5.99 38.54
C PRO A 257 16.81 5.12 38.08
N GLY A 258 17.09 5.15 36.79
CA GLY A 258 18.29 4.55 36.21
C GLY A 258 19.48 5.41 36.62
N ALA A 259 20.25 4.86 37.55
CA ALA A 259 21.60 5.28 37.92
C ALA A 259 22.59 5.09 36.76
#